data_AF-A0AAW2CP72-F1
#
_entry.id   AF-A0AAW2CP72-F1
#
_cell.length_a   1.000
_cell.length_b   1.000
_cell.length_c   1.000
_cell.angle_alpha   90.00
_cell.angle_beta   90.00
_cell.angle_gamma   90.00
#
_symmetry.space_group_name_H-M   'P 1'
#
loop_
_entity.id
_entity.type
_entity.pdbx_description
1 polymer ?
#
loop_
_entity_poly.entity_id
_entity_poly.type
_entity_poly.pdbx_seq_one_letter_code
_entity_poly.pdbx_strand_id
1 'polypeptide(L)'
;MIRLSVLSPTNLIPWREQAINNLVQLQAKRDADRKFPPGIRFRPTDLELILFYLFFKTKDNRVPWWNRIKEVELYNHCPEFLAGSCS
;
A
#
# COMPACT_ATOMS: atom_id res chain seq x y z
N MET A 1 -11.72 27.99 34.35
CA MET A 1 -11.93 26.54 34.19
C MET A 1 -12.69 26.33 32.89
N ILE A 2 -12.00 26.19 31.76
CA ILE A 2 -12.65 25.93 30.46
C ILE A 2 -12.54 24.43 30.21
N ARG A 3 -13.71 23.80 30.08
CA ARG A 3 -13.85 22.37 29.80
C ARG A 3 -13.51 22.12 28.33
N LEU A 4 -12.37 21.50 28.05
CA LEU A 4 -12.04 20.95 26.73
C LEU A 4 -12.82 19.64 26.55
N SER A 5 -14.12 19.74 26.29
CA SER A 5 -14.91 18.59 25.85
C SER A 5 -14.90 18.51 24.32
N VAL A 6 -14.05 17.62 23.82
CA VAL A 6 -14.30 16.73 22.68
C VAL A 6 -14.74 17.42 21.39
N LEU A 7 -13.77 17.76 20.54
CA LEU A 7 -14.02 17.89 19.11
C LEU A 7 -14.46 16.52 18.57
N SER A 8 -15.72 16.44 18.17
CA SER A 8 -16.28 15.32 17.43
C SER A 8 -15.41 14.96 16.21
N PRO A 9 -15.14 13.67 15.93
CA PRO A 9 -14.21 13.26 14.87
C PRO A 9 -14.74 13.45 13.44
N THR A 10 -15.92 14.05 13.24
CA THR A 10 -16.64 14.01 11.95
C THR A 10 -16.49 15.23 11.04
N ASN A 11 -15.61 16.18 11.33
CA ASN A 11 -15.29 17.26 10.38
C ASN A 11 -13.86 17.08 9.86
N LEU A 12 -13.65 16.12 8.96
CA LEU A 12 -12.47 16.15 8.09
C LEU A 12 -12.53 17.47 7.31
N ILE A 13 -11.67 18.41 7.67
CA ILE A 13 -11.60 19.69 6.97
C ILE A 13 -11.13 19.39 5.54
N PRO A 14 -11.75 19.95 4.48
CA PRO A 14 -11.51 19.53 3.09
C PRO A 14 -10.04 19.46 2.67
N TRP A 15 -9.19 20.33 3.24
CA TRP A 15 -7.75 20.32 3.00
C TRP A 15 -7.03 19.07 3.53
N ARG A 16 -7.55 18.38 4.55
CA ARG A 16 -7.00 17.10 5.05
C ARG A 16 -7.19 16.00 4.02
N GLU A 17 -8.39 15.89 3.45
CA GLU A 17 -8.69 14.91 2.39
C GLU A 17 -7.90 15.21 1.12
N GLN A 18 -7.83 16.48 0.74
CA GLN A 18 -7.10 16.90 -0.45
C GLN A 18 -5.59 16.67 -0.30
N ALA A 19 -5.03 16.91 0.89
CA ALA A 19 -3.65 16.56 1.20
C ALA A 19 -3.40 15.04 1.15
N ILE A 20 -4.31 14.23 1.70
CA ILE A 20 -4.21 12.76 1.63
C ILE A 20 -4.23 12.30 0.17
N ASN A 21 -5.16 12.78 -0.64
CA ASN A 21 -5.24 12.45 -2.06
C ASN A 21 -3.96 12.85 -2.80
N ASN A 22 -3.42 14.05 -2.54
CA ASN A 22 -2.16 14.49 -3.13
C ASN A 22 -0.98 13.59 -2.73
N LEU A 23 -0.91 13.18 -1.46
CA LEU A 23 0.13 12.26 -0.98
C LEU A 23 0.03 10.88 -1.64
N VAL A 24 -1.19 10.36 -1.79
CA VAL A 24 -1.46 9.09 -2.49
C VAL A 24 -1.03 9.20 -3.96
N GLN A 25 -1.37 10.30 -4.65
CA GLN A 25 -0.98 10.52 -6.04
C GLN A 25 0.54 10.68 -6.22
N LEU A 26 1.22 11.37 -5.31
CA LEU A 26 2.67 11.50 -5.32
C LEU A 26 3.38 10.16 -5.09
N GLN A 27 2.86 9.34 -4.17
CA GLN A 27 3.37 7.99 -3.94
C GLN A 27 3.17 7.11 -5.18
N ALA A 28 1.98 7.12 -5.77
CA ALA A 28 1.69 6.38 -7.01
C ALA A 28 2.60 6.82 -8.18
N LYS A 29 2.83 8.12 -8.33
CA LYS A 29 3.77 8.67 -9.32
C LYS A 29 5.21 8.19 -9.06
N ARG A 30 5.65 8.20 -7.80
CA ARG A 30 6.98 7.74 -7.39
C ARG A 30 7.18 6.24 -7.61
N ASP A 31 6.12 5.44 -7.47
CA ASP A 31 6.16 4.01 -7.69
C ASP A 31 6.11 3.65 -9.19
N ALA A 32 5.39 4.44 -10.00
CA ALA A 32 5.33 4.32 -11.46
C ALA A 32 6.66 4.68 -12.14
N ASP A 33 7.40 5.66 -11.61
CA ASP A 33 8.64 6.14 -12.21
C ASP A 33 9.88 5.28 -11.89
N ARG A 34 9.72 4.22 -11.09
CA ARG A 34 10.79 3.24 -10.83
C ARG A 34 10.92 2.26 -12.00
N LYS A 35 11.60 2.72 -13.04
CA LYS A 35 12.11 1.87 -14.12
C LYS A 35 13.33 1.11 -13.62
N PHE A 36 13.19 -0.19 -13.41
CA PHE A 36 14.33 -1.05 -13.19
C PHE A 36 15.10 -1.25 -14.50
N PRO A 37 16.43 -1.45 -14.46
CA PRO A 37 17.17 -1.86 -15.64
C PRO A 37 16.55 -3.12 -16.28
N PRO A 38 16.62 -3.26 -17.62
CA PRO A 38 16.21 -4.48 -18.29
C PRO A 38 16.88 -5.71 -17.66
N GLY A 39 16.11 -6.78 -17.49
CA GLY A 39 16.60 -8.05 -16.92
C GLY A 39 16.44 -8.20 -15.40
N ILE A 40 16.22 -7.10 -14.66
CA ILE A 40 15.84 -7.19 -13.25
C ILE A 40 14.40 -7.69 -13.13
N ARG A 41 14.20 -8.76 -12.35
CA ARG A 41 12.89 -9.35 -12.09
C ARG A 41 12.72 -9.59 -10.60
N PHE A 42 11.47 -9.63 -10.16
CA PHE A 42 11.13 -10.07 -8.82
C PHE A 42 11.35 -11.59 -8.71
N ARG A 43 12.39 -12.00 -7.98
CA ARG A 43 12.73 -13.40 -7.73
C ARG A 43 13.31 -13.58 -6.32
N PRO A 44 12.50 -13.34 -5.27
CA PRO A 44 12.95 -13.51 -3.90
C PRO A 44 13.12 -14.99 -3.54
N THR A 45 13.92 -15.27 -2.52
CA THR A 45 13.93 -16.53 -1.80
C THR A 45 12.77 -16.61 -0.79
N ASP A 46 12.45 -17.81 -0.33
CA ASP A 46 11.41 -18.02 0.68
C ASP A 46 11.70 -17.23 1.96
N LEU A 47 12.96 -17.19 2.38
CA LEU A 47 13.40 -16.43 3.55
C LEU A 47 13.20 -14.93 3.36
N GLU A 48 13.53 -14.40 2.18
CA GLU A 48 13.32 -12.98 1.86
C GLU A 48 11.84 -12.62 1.83
N LEU A 49 10.98 -13.48 1.27
CA LEU A 49 9.52 -13.29 1.30
C LEU A 49 9.00 -13.21 2.73
N ILE A 50 9.40 -14.16 3.59
CA ILE A 50 8.93 -14.21 4.98
C ILE A 50 9.41 -13.00 5.75
N LEU A 51 10.73 -12.71 5.75
CA LEU A 51 11.29 -11.65 6.57
C LEU A 51 10.89 -10.26 6.08
N PHE A 52 11.04 -9.97 4.78
CA PHE A 52 10.93 -8.60 4.27
C PHE A 52 9.52 -8.21 3.80
N TYR A 53 8.65 -9.19 3.49
CA TYR A 53 7.31 -8.92 2.97
C TYR A 53 6.21 -9.32 3.94
N LEU A 54 6.34 -10.44 4.65
CA LEU A 54 5.29 -10.94 5.54
C LEU A 54 5.49 -10.48 7.00
N PHE A 55 6.66 -10.69 7.58
CA PHE A 55 6.93 -10.44 9.00
C PHE A 55 6.75 -8.96 9.37
N PHE A 56 7.34 -8.05 8.60
CA PHE A 56 7.17 -6.61 8.88
C PHE A 56 5.74 -6.12 8.64
N LYS A 57 5.01 -6.76 7.71
CA LYS A 57 3.59 -6.49 7.51
C LYS A 57 2.77 -6.90 8.74
N THR A 58 3.02 -8.08 9.29
CA THR A 58 2.24 -8.59 10.44
C THR A 58 2.61 -7.94 11.77
N LYS A 59 3.89 -7.59 11.98
CA LYS A 59 4.37 -7.00 13.24
C LYS A 59 3.95 -5.55 13.43
N ASP A 60 4.21 -4.69 12.44
CA ASP A 60 4.10 -3.24 12.60
C ASP A 60 3.23 -2.57 11.52
N ASN A 61 2.61 -3.37 10.64
CA ASN A 61 2.01 -2.88 9.40
C ASN A 61 2.98 -2.02 8.56
N ARG A 62 4.28 -2.27 8.72
CA ARG A 62 5.36 -1.53 8.06
C ARG A 62 5.89 -2.36 6.91
N VAL A 63 5.18 -2.34 5.79
CA VAL A 63 5.79 -2.80 4.54
C VAL A 63 6.77 -1.74 4.04
N PRO A 64 7.93 -2.13 3.50
CA PRO A 64 8.84 -1.15 2.91
C PRO A 64 8.16 -0.36 1.80
N TRP A 65 8.55 0.91 1.61
CA TRP A 65 8.02 1.78 0.56
C TRP A 65 8.26 1.25 -0.88
N TRP A 66 9.12 0.24 -1.03
CA TRP A 66 9.36 -0.46 -2.29
C TRP A 66 8.53 -1.73 -2.49
N ASN A 67 7.72 -2.13 -1.52
CA ASN A 67 6.82 -3.27 -1.68
C ASN A 67 5.76 -2.96 -2.75
N ARG A 68 5.69 -3.80 -3.79
CA ARG A 68 4.69 -3.69 -4.87
C ARG A 68 3.60 -4.75 -4.78
N ILE A 69 3.61 -5.61 -3.75
CA ILE A 69 2.58 -6.64 -3.55
C ILE A 69 1.30 -5.94 -3.08
N LYS A 70 0.23 -6.07 -3.88
CA LYS A 70 -1.08 -5.45 -3.61
C LYS A 70 -1.84 -6.22 -2.52
N GLU A 71 -2.65 -5.51 -1.75
CA GLU A 71 -3.64 -6.14 -0.87
C GLU A 71 -4.86 -6.57 -1.67
N VAL A 72 -5.29 -7.82 -1.49
CA VAL A 72 -6.43 -8.40 -2.20
C VAL A 72 -7.10 -9.45 -1.32
N GLU A 73 -8.42 -9.52 -1.38
CA GLU A 73 -9.20 -10.61 -0.80
C GLU A 73 -9.11 -11.84 -1.70
N LEU A 74 -8.05 -12.62 -1.53
CA LEU A 74 -7.65 -13.69 -2.46
C LEU A 74 -8.79 -14.66 -2.80
N TYR A 75 -9.64 -14.99 -1.83
CA TYR A 75 -10.70 -16.00 -1.98
C TYR A 75 -11.96 -15.49 -2.68
N ASN A 76 -12.06 -14.19 -2.97
CA ASN A 76 -13.19 -13.60 -3.67
C ASN A 76 -13.01 -13.57 -5.19
N HIS A 77 -11.86 -14.05 -5.69
CA HIS A 77 -11.49 -13.95 -7.10
C HIS A 77 -10.97 -15.28 -7.64
N CYS A 78 -11.24 -15.55 -8.92
CA CYS A 78 -10.60 -16.67 -9.63
C CYS A 78 -9.14 -16.33 -9.99
N PRO A 79 -8.29 -17.35 -10.19
CA PRO A 79 -6.90 -17.16 -10.59
C PRO A 79 -6.73 -16.31 -11.85
N GLU A 80 -7.61 -16.47 -12.84
CA GLU A 80 -7.56 -15.75 -14.13
C GLU A 80 -7.83 -14.25 -13.96
N PHE A 81 -8.73 -13.89 -13.03
CA PHE A 81 -8.98 -12.51 -12.66
C PHE A 81 -7.73 -11.90 -12.00
N LEU A 82 -7.12 -12.62 -11.06
CA LEU A 82 -5.91 -12.16 -10.35
C LEU A 82 -4.69 -12.03 -11.27
N ALA A 83 -4.60 -12.89 -12.30
CA ALA A 83 -3.54 -12.85 -13.30
C ALA A 83 -3.75 -11.75 -14.37
N GLY A 84 -4.91 -11.10 -14.40
CA GLY A 84 -5.27 -10.13 -15.44
C GLY A 84 -5.50 -10.78 -16.80
N SER A 85 -5.82 -12.08 -16.83
CA SER A 85 -6.10 -12.83 -18.06
C SER A 85 -7.60 -12.92 -18.40
N CYS A 86 -8.49 -12.50 -17.49
CA CYS A 86 -9.88 -12.25 -17.84
C CYS A 86 -10.00 -10.88 -18.50
N SER A 87 -10.29 -10.87 -19.81
CA SER A 87 -10.65 -9.69 -20.61
C SER A 87 -12.11 -9.31 -20.46
#